data_AF-A0A527ZE45-F1
#
_entry.id   AF-A0A527ZE45-F1
#
_cell.length_a   1.000
_cell.length_b   1.000
_cell.length_c   1.000
_cell.angle_alpha   90.00
_cell.angle_beta   90.00
_cell.angle_gamma   90.00
#
_symmetry.space_group_name_H-M   'P 1'
#
loop_
_entity.id
_entity.type
_entity.pdbx_description
1 polymer ?
#
loop_
_entity_poly.entity_id
_entity_poly.type
_entity_poly.pdbx_seq_one_letter_code
_entity_poly.pdbx_strand_id
1 'polypeptide(L)'
;MLTLRDENSKRLNDSVSLLFERLCLVAAYFKSRLNIYSSEYVPYEGQLLVIYKAVKAANNDMGKLPDTLISWYWAVGFNESLRGKPDHYVARAVRSIDDLLAGKVRGVEPRLDLKAINLLERRFIQGKALSASVAGLFAHAGAKSLFTGVTIPVESYMTEFSGFHFQ
;
A
#
# COMPACT_ATOMS: atom_id res chain seq x y z
N MET A 1 -2.24 -22.09 15.27
CA MET A 1 -1.72 -21.64 16.59
C MET A 1 -1.01 -22.73 17.41
N LEU A 2 -1.07 -24.02 17.03
CA LEU A 2 -0.39 -25.10 17.76
C LEU A 2 1.09 -25.30 17.43
N THR A 3 1.63 -24.65 16.39
CA THR A 3 3.01 -24.85 15.90
C THR A 3 4.08 -24.04 16.63
N LEU A 4 3.71 -23.10 17.51
CA LEU A 4 4.66 -22.25 18.23
C LEU A 4 5.16 -22.85 19.55
N ARG A 5 4.56 -23.96 20.01
CA ARG A 5 4.81 -24.52 21.34
C ARG A 5 6.16 -25.25 21.46
N ASP A 6 6.74 -25.64 20.32
CA ASP A 6 7.98 -26.43 20.23
C ASP A 6 9.16 -25.63 19.64
N GLU A 7 9.00 -24.33 19.39
CA GLU A 7 10.07 -23.49 18.84
C GLU A 7 10.99 -22.95 19.95
N ASN A 8 12.30 -23.15 19.79
CA ASN A 8 13.32 -22.61 20.68
C ASN A 8 13.22 -21.07 20.74
N SER A 9 13.28 -20.49 21.94
CA SER A 9 13.22 -19.03 22.18
C SER A 9 14.16 -18.23 21.28
N LYS A 10 15.33 -18.78 20.92
CA LYS A 10 16.26 -18.16 19.98
C LYS A 10 15.65 -18.00 18.58
N ARG A 11 15.02 -19.05 18.03
CA ARG A 11 14.36 -19.01 16.71
C ARG A 11 13.20 -18.04 16.68
N LEU A 12 12.44 -17.95 17.78
CA LEU A 12 11.37 -16.98 17.89
C LEU A 12 11.92 -15.54 17.84
N ASN A 13 12.97 -15.25 18.59
CA ASN A 13 13.60 -13.93 18.59
C ASN A 13 14.18 -13.58 17.21
N ASP A 14 14.91 -14.51 16.59
CA ASP A 14 15.46 -14.34 15.23
C ASP A 14 14.34 -14.07 14.20
N SER A 15 13.20 -14.75 14.33
CA SER A 15 12.04 -14.56 13.45
C SER A 15 11.37 -13.20 13.64
N VAL A 16 11.31 -12.70 14.89
CA VAL A 16 10.79 -11.37 15.20
C VAL A 16 11.71 -10.28 14.64
N SER A 17 13.04 -10.43 14.81
CA SER A 17 14.02 -9.51 14.22
C SER A 17 13.88 -9.46 12.69
N LEU A 18 13.78 -10.62 12.04
CA LEU A 18 13.58 -10.71 10.59
C LEU A 18 12.26 -10.07 10.12
N LEU A 19 11.20 -10.20 10.91
CA LEU A 19 9.93 -9.53 10.64
C LEU A 19 10.11 -8.01 10.70
N PHE A 20 10.76 -7.50 11.74
CA PHE A 20 10.99 -6.07 11.94
C PHE A 20 11.82 -5.47 10.79
N GLU A 21 12.92 -6.11 10.42
CA GLU A 21 13.75 -5.68 9.28
C GLU A 21 12.93 -5.56 7.98
N ARG A 22 12.08 -6.55 7.70
CA ARG A 22 11.21 -6.51 6.53
C ARG A 22 10.14 -5.43 6.61
N LEU A 23 9.57 -5.19 7.78
CA LEU A 23 8.63 -4.08 7.98
C LEU A 23 9.31 -2.73 7.76
N CYS A 24 10.57 -2.56 8.17
CA CYS A 24 11.36 -1.37 7.86
C CYS A 24 11.56 -1.19 6.36
N LEU A 25 11.85 -2.26 5.61
CA LEU A 25 11.95 -2.21 4.15
C LEU A 25 10.62 -1.86 3.49
N VAL A 26 9.51 -2.42 3.96
CA VAL A 26 8.18 -2.07 3.46
C VAL A 26 7.85 -0.60 3.73
N ALA A 27 8.18 -0.08 4.92
CA ALA A 27 8.04 1.34 5.23
C ALA A 27 8.93 2.21 4.32
N ALA A 28 10.17 1.78 4.05
CA ALA A 28 11.06 2.47 3.13
C ALA A 28 10.53 2.46 1.69
N TYR A 29 9.90 1.36 1.25
CA TYR A 29 9.23 1.25 -0.03
C TYR A 29 8.07 2.25 -0.14
N PHE A 30 7.20 2.32 0.88
CA PHE A 30 6.10 3.28 0.92
C PHE A 30 6.59 4.74 0.85
N LYS A 31 7.64 5.08 1.59
CA LYS A 31 8.22 6.43 1.56
C LYS A 31 8.81 6.75 0.19
N SER A 32 9.69 5.88 -0.33
CA SER A 32 10.46 6.15 -1.54
C SER A 32 9.68 6.03 -2.85
N ARG A 33 8.68 5.14 -2.92
CA ARG A 33 7.95 4.86 -4.17
C ARG A 33 6.54 5.45 -4.19
N LEU A 34 5.94 5.66 -3.03
CA LEU A 34 4.55 6.10 -2.90
C LEU A 34 4.39 7.43 -2.14
N ASN A 35 5.46 8.00 -1.57
CA ASN A 35 5.43 9.19 -0.71
C ASN A 35 4.45 9.06 0.48
N ILE A 36 4.35 7.85 1.03
CA ILE A 36 3.49 7.54 2.19
C ILE A 36 4.36 7.40 3.45
N TYR A 37 4.09 8.24 4.44
CA TYR A 37 4.89 8.34 5.67
C TYR A 37 4.21 7.74 6.90
N SER A 38 2.90 7.48 6.82
CA SER A 38 2.09 6.90 7.88
C SER A 38 1.24 5.75 7.35
N SER A 39 1.12 4.67 8.14
CA SER A 39 0.29 3.51 7.80
C SER A 39 -1.19 3.85 7.71
N GLU A 40 -1.63 4.97 8.29
CA GLU A 40 -3.03 5.40 8.24
C GLU A 40 -3.46 5.82 6.83
N TYR A 41 -2.50 6.17 5.96
CA TYR A 41 -2.70 6.45 4.55
C TYR A 41 -2.61 5.21 3.66
N VAL A 42 -2.39 4.02 4.24
CA VAL A 42 -2.52 2.76 3.51
C VAL A 42 -4.00 2.35 3.53
N PRO A 43 -4.71 2.33 2.38
CA PRO A 43 -6.15 2.12 2.34
C PRO A 43 -6.60 0.79 2.98
N TYR A 44 -5.83 -0.28 2.77
CA TYR A 44 -6.14 -1.61 3.26
C TYR A 44 -4.90 -2.36 3.76
N GLU A 45 -5.06 -3.15 4.82
CA GLU A 45 -4.03 -4.08 5.29
C GLU A 45 -3.58 -5.06 4.19
N GLY A 46 -4.49 -5.47 3.30
CA GLY A 46 -4.14 -6.35 2.19
C GLY A 46 -3.07 -5.77 1.26
N GLN A 47 -3.01 -4.45 1.09
CA GLN A 47 -1.92 -3.81 0.33
C GLN A 47 -0.59 -3.94 1.06
N LEU A 48 -0.55 -3.75 2.38
CA LEU A 48 0.64 -3.95 3.21
C LEU A 48 1.17 -5.38 3.08
N LEU A 49 0.30 -6.39 3.18
CA LEU A 49 0.66 -7.80 3.08
C LEU A 49 1.23 -8.17 1.70
N VAL A 50 0.64 -7.61 0.64
CA VAL A 50 1.12 -7.82 -0.73
C VAL A 50 2.50 -7.20 -0.94
N ILE A 51 2.73 -5.96 -0.49
CA ILE A 51 4.06 -5.33 -0.56
C ILE A 51 5.08 -6.10 0.28
N TYR A 52 4.72 -6.51 1.50
CA TYR A 52 5.59 -7.34 2.35
C TYR A 52 6.00 -8.64 1.65
N LYS A 53 5.05 -9.35 1.04
CA LYS A 53 5.33 -10.58 0.27
C LYS A 53 6.23 -10.29 -0.93
N ALA A 54 6.03 -9.17 -1.63
CA ALA A 54 6.85 -8.78 -2.76
C ALA A 54 8.30 -8.48 -2.36
N VAL A 55 8.51 -7.68 -1.31
CA VAL A 55 9.84 -7.40 -0.73
C VAL A 55 10.52 -8.70 -0.33
N LYS A 56 9.81 -9.61 0.36
CA LYS A 56 10.33 -10.91 0.75
C LYS A 56 10.74 -11.76 -0.46
N ALA A 57 9.89 -11.84 -1.48
CA ALA A 57 10.15 -12.66 -2.67
C ALA A 57 11.26 -12.08 -3.57
N ALA A 58 11.46 -10.76 -3.53
CA ALA A 58 12.59 -10.08 -4.17
C ALA A 58 13.90 -10.18 -3.37
N ASN A 59 13.99 -11.05 -2.35
CA ASN A 59 15.13 -11.15 -1.43
C ASN A 59 15.52 -9.81 -0.80
N ASN A 60 14.52 -9.04 -0.34
CA ASN A 60 14.68 -7.73 0.29
C ASN A 60 15.24 -6.62 -0.63
N ASP A 61 15.37 -6.87 -1.93
CA ASP A 61 15.83 -5.89 -2.92
C ASP A 61 14.64 -5.13 -3.53
N MET A 62 14.37 -3.94 -2.99
CA MET A 62 13.28 -3.08 -3.47
C MET A 62 13.46 -2.63 -4.92
N GLY A 63 14.69 -2.61 -5.44
CA GLY A 63 14.97 -2.21 -6.83
C GLY A 63 14.46 -3.22 -7.86
N LYS A 64 14.17 -4.46 -7.43
CA LYS A 64 13.62 -5.52 -8.29
C LYS A 64 12.09 -5.54 -8.33
N LEU A 65 11.43 -4.68 -7.58
CA LEU A 65 9.96 -4.65 -7.53
C LEU A 65 9.40 -3.97 -8.78
N PRO A 66 8.48 -4.62 -9.51
CA PRO A 66 7.97 -4.09 -10.78
C PRO A 66 7.01 -2.91 -10.54
N ASP A 67 6.99 -1.96 -11.48
CA ASP A 67 6.06 -0.81 -11.44
C ASP A 67 4.59 -1.23 -11.45
N THR A 68 4.27 -2.40 -12.01
CA THR A 68 2.93 -3.01 -11.96
C THR A 68 2.42 -3.14 -10.52
N LEU A 69 3.29 -3.33 -9.54
CA LEU A 69 2.93 -3.38 -8.12
C LEU A 69 2.43 -2.02 -7.61
N ILE A 70 3.04 -0.92 -8.06
CA ILE A 70 2.61 0.45 -7.76
C ILE A 70 1.27 0.73 -8.43
N SER A 71 1.13 0.38 -9.71
CA SER A 71 -0.14 0.53 -10.42
C SER A 71 -1.26 -0.26 -9.76
N TRP A 72 -0.99 -1.48 -9.29
CA TRP A 72 -1.95 -2.29 -8.55
C TRP A 72 -2.32 -1.66 -7.22
N TYR A 73 -1.33 -1.16 -6.48
CA TYR A 73 -1.56 -0.48 -5.20
C TYR A 73 -2.58 0.67 -5.38
N TRP A 74 -2.36 1.55 -6.35
CA TRP A 74 -3.27 2.66 -6.65
C TRP A 74 -4.64 2.17 -7.11
N ALA A 75 -4.69 1.21 -8.03
CA ALA A 75 -5.96 0.68 -8.54
C ALA A 75 -6.83 0.10 -7.42
N VAL A 76 -6.25 -0.65 -6.48
CA VAL A 76 -6.97 -1.20 -5.33
C VAL A 76 -7.55 -0.11 -4.43
N GLY A 77 -6.77 0.94 -4.15
CA GLY A 77 -7.21 2.07 -3.34
C GLY A 77 -8.33 2.87 -3.99
N PHE A 78 -8.15 3.29 -5.24
CA PHE A 78 -9.11 4.10 -5.99
C PHE A 78 -10.43 3.38 -6.29
N ASN A 79 -10.38 2.09 -6.59
CA ASN A 79 -11.59 1.30 -6.84
C ASN A 79 -12.25 0.82 -5.53
N GLU A 80 -11.64 1.06 -4.38
CA GLU A 80 -12.03 0.46 -3.10
C GLU A 80 -12.14 -1.08 -3.16
N SER A 81 -11.28 -1.73 -3.96
CA SER A 81 -11.46 -3.13 -4.41
C SER A 81 -11.50 -4.17 -3.28
N LEU A 82 -10.94 -3.85 -2.11
CA LEU A 82 -10.88 -4.74 -0.94
C LEU A 82 -11.98 -4.45 0.09
N ARG A 83 -12.82 -3.43 -0.12
CA ARG A 83 -13.90 -3.09 0.82
C ARG A 83 -14.89 -4.25 0.96
N GLY A 84 -15.05 -4.73 2.19
CA GLY A 84 -15.96 -5.84 2.51
C GLY A 84 -15.60 -7.17 1.86
N LYS A 85 -14.38 -7.31 1.29
CA LYS A 85 -13.92 -8.57 0.72
C LYS A 85 -13.44 -9.51 1.84
N PRO A 86 -13.73 -10.81 1.76
CA PRO A 86 -13.24 -11.78 2.72
C PRO A 86 -11.74 -12.06 2.51
N ASP A 87 -11.07 -12.55 3.57
CA ASP A 87 -9.62 -12.77 3.64
C ASP A 87 -9.05 -13.58 2.48
N HIS A 88 -9.83 -14.51 1.91
CA HIS A 88 -9.36 -15.34 0.80
C HIS A 88 -9.05 -14.53 -0.47
N TYR A 89 -9.63 -13.34 -0.64
CA TYR A 89 -9.26 -12.41 -1.72
C TYR A 89 -7.85 -11.85 -1.49
N VAL A 90 -7.57 -11.39 -0.27
CA VAL A 90 -6.24 -10.90 0.11
C VAL A 90 -5.21 -12.02 -0.02
N ALA A 91 -5.52 -13.21 0.48
CA ALA A 91 -4.64 -14.38 0.36
C ALA A 91 -4.39 -14.80 -1.11
N ARG A 92 -5.33 -14.53 -2.03
CA ARG A 92 -5.13 -14.74 -3.47
C ARG A 92 -4.15 -13.70 -4.03
N ALA A 93 -4.33 -12.42 -3.72
CA ALA A 93 -3.44 -11.36 -4.16
C ALA A 93 -2.00 -11.53 -3.62
N VAL A 94 -1.86 -11.99 -2.37
CA VAL A 94 -0.54 -12.32 -1.79
C VAL A 94 0.12 -13.48 -2.54
N ARG A 95 -0.64 -14.50 -2.93
CA ARG A 95 -0.11 -15.64 -3.69
C ARG A 95 0.28 -15.27 -5.13
N SER A 96 -0.44 -14.36 -5.78
CA SER A 96 -0.14 -13.96 -7.17
C SER A 96 1.13 -13.11 -7.31
N ILE A 97 1.77 -12.71 -6.20
CA ILE A 97 3.05 -11.99 -6.24
C ILE A 97 4.17 -12.84 -6.80
N ASP A 98 4.21 -14.14 -6.48
CA ASP A 98 5.25 -15.02 -7.02
C ASP A 98 5.11 -15.13 -8.56
N ASP A 99 3.87 -15.14 -9.06
CA ASP A 99 3.59 -15.12 -10.50
C ASP A 99 3.93 -13.77 -11.15
N LEU A 100 3.65 -12.64 -10.48
CA LEU A 100 4.03 -11.30 -10.93
C LEU A 100 5.55 -11.17 -11.09
N LEU A 101 6.30 -11.56 -10.06
CA LEU A 101 7.77 -11.47 -10.07
C LEU A 101 8.42 -12.42 -11.07
N ALA A 102 7.75 -13.53 -11.40
CA ALA A 102 8.15 -14.42 -12.49
C ALA A 102 7.75 -13.89 -13.89
N GLY A 103 7.16 -12.70 -14.00
CA GLY A 103 6.74 -12.10 -15.27
C GLY A 103 5.52 -12.77 -15.92
N LYS A 104 4.73 -13.53 -15.16
CA LYS A 104 3.53 -14.18 -15.68
C LYS A 104 2.36 -13.20 -15.78
N VAL A 105 1.52 -13.39 -16.81
CA VAL A 105 0.37 -12.52 -17.11
C VAL A 105 -0.70 -12.51 -16.00
N ARG A 106 -0.77 -13.56 -15.15
CA ARG A 106 -1.80 -13.73 -14.10
C ARG A 106 -1.41 -13.17 -12.71
N GLY A 107 -0.54 -12.16 -12.68
CA GLY A 107 -0.12 -11.49 -11.44
C GLY A 107 -1.23 -10.65 -10.80
N VAL A 108 -0.84 -9.72 -9.93
CA VAL A 108 -1.76 -8.66 -9.46
C VAL A 108 -2.16 -7.76 -10.63
N GLU A 109 -3.45 -7.66 -10.93
CA GLU A 109 -3.95 -6.88 -12.06
C GLU A 109 -4.23 -5.42 -11.67
N PRO A 110 -3.56 -4.43 -12.28
CA PRO A 110 -3.72 -3.02 -11.94
C PRO A 110 -4.90 -2.38 -12.70
N ARG A 111 -6.07 -3.04 -12.73
CA ARG A 111 -7.22 -2.51 -13.46
C ARG A 111 -7.86 -1.36 -12.68
N LEU A 112 -7.73 -0.14 -13.19
CA LEU A 112 -8.42 1.04 -12.67
C LEU A 112 -9.74 1.22 -13.40
N ASP A 113 -10.86 1.03 -12.70
CA ASP A 113 -12.21 1.20 -13.27
C ASP A 113 -12.79 2.58 -12.95
N LEU A 114 -12.14 3.34 -12.06
CA LEU A 114 -12.53 4.70 -11.68
C LEU A 114 -12.37 5.68 -12.86
N LYS A 115 -13.46 6.30 -13.31
CA LYS A 115 -13.42 7.37 -14.32
C LYS A 115 -13.30 8.74 -13.66
N ALA A 116 -12.79 9.72 -14.40
CA ALA A 116 -12.65 11.09 -13.93
C ALA A 116 -13.97 11.70 -13.41
N ILE A 117 -15.10 11.41 -14.08
CA ILE A 117 -16.42 11.90 -13.66
C ILE A 117 -16.82 11.37 -12.28
N ASN A 118 -16.43 10.13 -11.93
CA ASN A 118 -16.72 9.54 -10.63
C ASN A 118 -16.02 10.30 -9.50
N LEU A 119 -14.83 10.87 -9.73
CA LEU A 119 -14.13 11.69 -8.74
C LEU A 119 -14.86 13.00 -8.46
N LEU A 120 -15.39 13.63 -9.52
CA LEU A 120 -16.15 14.88 -9.42
C LEU A 120 -17.50 14.65 -8.71
N GLU A 121 -18.24 13.63 -9.11
CA GLU A 121 -19.56 13.32 -8.56
C GLU A 121 -19.50 12.85 -7.10
N ARG A 122 -18.44 12.09 -6.73
CA ARG A 122 -18.21 11.63 -5.35
C ARG A 122 -17.59 12.69 -4.44
N ARG A 123 -17.50 13.95 -4.91
CA ARG A 123 -16.90 15.08 -4.19
C ARG A 123 -15.49 14.78 -3.68
N PHE A 124 -14.68 14.05 -4.44
CA PHE A 124 -13.29 13.69 -4.16
C PHE A 124 -12.99 12.76 -2.96
N ILE A 125 -13.88 12.57 -1.97
CA ILE A 125 -13.41 12.09 -0.65
C ILE A 125 -14.39 11.22 0.14
N GLN A 126 -15.27 10.48 -0.52
CA GLN A 126 -16.18 9.58 0.18
C GLN A 126 -15.50 8.26 0.61
N GLY A 127 -15.21 8.13 1.91
CA GLY A 127 -14.72 6.89 2.54
C GLY A 127 -13.19 6.79 2.63
N LYS A 128 -12.69 6.26 3.77
CA LYS A 128 -11.26 6.27 4.15
C LYS A 128 -10.30 5.82 3.03
N ALA A 129 -10.64 4.74 2.32
CA ALA A 129 -9.76 4.18 1.30
C ALA A 129 -9.56 5.11 0.09
N LEU A 130 -10.65 5.66 -0.45
CA LEU A 130 -10.59 6.61 -1.56
C LEU A 130 -9.90 7.91 -1.12
N SER A 131 -10.26 8.42 0.05
CA SER A 131 -9.66 9.63 0.63
C SER A 131 -8.15 9.50 0.82
N ALA A 132 -7.69 8.39 1.41
CA ALA A 132 -6.26 8.11 1.59
C ALA A 132 -5.53 7.96 0.24
N SER A 133 -6.17 7.31 -0.74
CA SER A 133 -5.61 7.15 -2.10
C SER A 133 -5.47 8.48 -2.83
N VAL A 134 -6.45 9.38 -2.71
CA VAL A 134 -6.40 10.73 -3.27
C VAL A 134 -5.31 11.57 -2.59
N ALA A 135 -5.23 11.54 -1.26
CA ALA A 135 -4.16 12.23 -0.52
C ALA A 135 -2.76 11.71 -0.91
N GLY A 136 -2.61 10.40 -1.02
CA GLY A 136 -1.38 9.76 -1.50
C GLY A 136 -1.01 10.17 -2.93
N LEU A 137 -2.00 10.30 -3.83
CA LEU A 137 -1.74 10.77 -5.18
C LEU A 137 -1.25 12.22 -5.20
N PHE A 138 -1.83 13.11 -4.39
CA PHE A 138 -1.33 14.48 -4.25
C PHE A 138 0.09 14.52 -3.68
N ALA A 139 0.41 13.67 -2.72
CA ALA A 139 1.76 13.48 -2.20
C ALA A 139 2.74 12.99 -3.27
N HIS A 140 2.31 12.05 -4.10
CA HIS A 140 3.12 11.55 -5.21
C HIS A 140 3.34 12.61 -6.30
N ALA A 141 2.32 13.44 -6.60
CA ALA A 141 2.37 14.48 -7.62
C ALA A 141 3.03 15.79 -7.17
N GLY A 142 3.44 15.90 -5.89
CA GLY A 142 4.04 17.12 -5.34
C GLY A 142 3.01 18.23 -5.15
N ALA A 143 2.02 18.00 -4.28
CA ALA A 143 0.95 18.93 -3.93
C ALA A 143 1.44 20.37 -3.75
N LYS A 144 0.71 21.33 -4.31
CA LYS A 144 1.04 22.76 -4.27
C LYS A 144 -0.03 23.55 -3.54
N SER A 145 0.39 24.57 -2.80
CA SER A 145 -0.50 25.56 -2.21
C SER A 145 -1.29 26.29 -3.29
N LEU A 146 -2.61 26.41 -3.11
CA LEU A 146 -3.46 27.19 -4.00
C LEU A 146 -3.19 28.70 -3.92
N PHE A 147 -2.66 29.18 -2.79
CA PHE A 147 -2.39 30.59 -2.56
C PHE A 147 -1.02 31.03 -3.09
N THR A 148 -0.01 30.16 -2.93
CA THR A 148 1.39 30.52 -3.22
C THR A 148 1.98 29.75 -4.40
N GLY A 149 1.34 28.66 -4.85
CA GLY A 149 1.88 27.77 -5.89
C GLY A 149 3.09 26.95 -5.46
N VAL A 150 3.58 27.13 -4.22
CA VAL A 150 4.76 26.44 -3.68
C VAL A 150 4.39 25.00 -3.32
N THR A 151 5.29 24.06 -3.61
CA THR A 151 5.14 22.65 -3.21
C THR A 151 5.13 22.53 -1.70
N ILE A 152 4.12 21.86 -1.17
CA ILE A 152 3.96 21.58 0.25
C ILE A 152 4.80 20.34 0.57
N PRO A 153 5.70 20.38 1.58
CA PRO A 153 6.45 19.22 2.02
C PRO A 153 5.50 18.06 2.38
N VAL A 154 5.75 16.87 1.84
CA VAL A 154 4.83 15.73 2.02
C VAL A 154 4.71 15.33 3.49
N GLU A 155 5.83 15.42 4.21
CA GLU A 155 5.94 15.13 5.64
C GLU A 155 5.06 16.04 6.50
N SER A 156 4.62 17.20 6.00
CA SER A 156 3.78 18.10 6.79
C SER A 156 2.30 17.72 6.79
N TYR A 157 1.86 16.84 5.89
CA TYR A 157 0.44 16.48 5.73
C TYR A 157 0.16 15.00 5.51
N MET A 158 1.17 14.13 5.45
CA MET A 158 1.04 12.67 5.34
C MET A 158 1.42 11.93 6.64
N THR A 159 1.22 12.57 7.80
CA THR A 159 1.60 12.05 9.13
C THR A 159 0.45 11.42 9.89
N GLU A 160 -0.71 12.06 9.91
CA GLU A 160 -1.92 11.59 10.61
C GLU A 160 -3.13 11.75 9.69
N PHE A 161 -3.86 10.65 9.46
CA PHE A 161 -5.05 10.67 8.63
C PHE A 161 -6.30 10.84 9.49
N SER A 162 -6.91 12.02 9.44
CA SER A 162 -8.21 12.27 10.04
C SER A 162 -9.32 12.21 8.99
N GLY A 163 -10.12 11.15 9.06
CA GLY A 163 -11.31 10.98 8.21
C GLY A 163 -12.38 12.05 8.41
N PHE A 164 -12.34 12.78 9.54
CA PHE A 164 -13.26 13.89 9.84
C PHE A 164 -13.16 15.02 8.80
N HIS A 165 -11.96 15.27 8.25
CA HIS A 165 -11.78 16.29 7.21
C HIS A 165 -12.42 15.94 5.86
N PHE A 166 -13.00 14.74 5.76
CA PHE A 166 -13.49 14.13 4.52
C PHE A 166 -14.93 13.61 4.64
N GLN A 167 -15.64 13.94 5.72
CA GLN A 167 -17.05 13.58 5.96
C GLN A 167 -18.03 14.60 5.37
#